data_AF-A0A7C4GEV6-F1
#
_entry.id   AF-A0A7C4GEV6-F1
#
_cell.length_a   1.000
_cell.length_b   1.000
_cell.length_c   1.000
_cell.angle_alpha   90.00
_cell.angle_beta   90.00
_cell.angle_gamma   90.00
#
_symmetry.space_group_name_H-M   'P 1'
#
loop_
_entity.id
_entity.type
_entity.pdbx_description
1 polymer ?
#
loop_
_entity_poly.entity_id
_entity_poly.type
_entity_poly.pdbx_seq_one_letter_code
_entity_poly.pdbx_strand_id
1 'polypeptide(L)'
;MVKRLLCLVTFPVMVWAAALEVKGRVTEFWESNSFTLTVNGELTKLWFDIPTRSQVKLEVEHGGKQVLMTRLTSRGPIDLNGVGEFTVTVAHDSVDTDWSCRVTSSEEPVLKKVKGFADTLFAFRFTFATEKDPAKWRFQYPREATFIVKQTAPGMSGVEFNDLDDSPIVTCVGGGRFTFEVAPTDGGGQFVAQPVE
;
A
#
# COMPACT_ATOMS: atom_id res chain seq x y z
N MET A 1 8.26 15.84 -57.38
CA MET A 1 7.19 15.68 -56.36
C MET A 1 7.66 14.68 -55.33
N VAL A 2 8.05 15.12 -54.13
CA VAL A 2 8.32 14.23 -53.00
C VAL A 2 7.52 14.78 -51.81
N LYS A 3 6.36 14.17 -51.53
CA LYS A 3 5.64 14.37 -50.27
C LYS A 3 6.23 13.37 -49.27
N ARG A 4 7.12 13.83 -48.38
CA ARG A 4 7.50 13.03 -47.21
C ARG A 4 6.38 13.16 -46.19
N LEU A 5 5.66 12.06 -46.01
CA LEU A 5 4.62 11.88 -45.01
C LEU A 5 5.31 11.83 -43.64
N LEU A 6 5.11 12.87 -42.83
CA LEU A 6 5.46 12.90 -41.42
C LEU A 6 4.41 12.05 -40.70
N CYS A 7 4.73 10.80 -40.35
CA CYS A 7 3.85 9.98 -39.52
C CYS A 7 4.37 9.99 -38.08
N LEU A 8 3.56 10.57 -37.20
CA LEU A 8 3.74 10.63 -35.75
C LEU A 8 4.20 9.27 -35.20
N VAL A 9 5.33 9.26 -34.50
CA VAL A 9 5.66 8.21 -33.54
C VAL A 9 4.78 8.46 -32.31
N THR A 10 3.65 7.77 -32.20
CA THR A 10 2.92 7.69 -30.94
C THR A 10 3.72 6.77 -30.01
N PHE A 11 4.48 7.36 -29.10
CA PHE A 11 4.99 6.60 -27.96
C PHE A 11 3.79 6.05 -27.19
N PRO A 12 3.71 4.74 -26.92
CA PRO A 12 2.72 4.22 -26.01
C PRO A 12 2.93 4.92 -24.66
N VAL A 13 1.86 5.51 -24.14
CA VAL A 13 1.78 6.01 -22.77
C VAL A 13 2.24 4.86 -21.88
N MET A 14 3.44 4.99 -21.32
CA MET A 14 3.94 4.07 -20.31
C MET A 14 2.95 4.16 -19.16
N VAL A 15 2.15 3.13 -18.98
CA VAL A 15 1.28 2.99 -17.81
C VAL A 15 2.23 2.82 -16.63
N TRP A 16 2.49 3.91 -15.92
CA TRP A 16 3.20 3.85 -14.65
C TRP A 16 2.39 2.96 -13.72
N ALA A 17 2.85 1.73 -13.50
CA ALA A 17 2.31 0.92 -12.42
C ALA A 17 2.50 1.72 -11.12
N ALA A 18 1.43 1.90 -10.34
CA ALA A 18 1.41 2.81 -9.20
C ALA A 18 2.59 2.57 -8.22
N ALA A 19 3.32 3.63 -7.88
CA ALA A 19 4.43 3.58 -6.92
C ALA A 19 4.01 3.17 -5.51
N LEU A 20 2.74 3.41 -5.17
CA LEU A 20 2.09 2.96 -3.95
C LEU A 20 0.90 2.07 -4.29
N GLU A 21 0.91 0.87 -3.73
CA GLU A 21 -0.23 -0.05 -3.72
C GLU A 21 -0.33 -0.67 -2.32
N VAL A 22 -1.53 -0.77 -1.77
CA VAL A 22 -1.78 -1.41 -0.47
C VAL A 22 -2.98 -2.33 -0.63
N LYS A 23 -2.88 -3.56 -0.12
CA LYS A 23 -3.91 -4.59 -0.21
C LYS A 23 -4.05 -5.29 1.12
N GLY A 24 -5.28 -5.50 1.54
CA GLY A 24 -5.57 -6.28 2.74
C GLY A 24 -7.01 -6.75 2.76
N ARG A 25 -7.37 -7.38 3.88
CA ARG A 25 -8.74 -7.78 4.18
C ARG A 25 -9.18 -7.07 5.45
N VAL A 26 -10.44 -6.65 5.48
CA VAL A 26 -11.13 -6.26 6.71
C VAL A 26 -12.22 -7.28 6.98
N THR A 27 -12.40 -7.65 8.24
CA THR A 27 -13.37 -8.66 8.67
C THR A 27 -14.04 -8.24 9.97
N GLU A 28 -15.05 -8.98 10.40
CA GLU A 28 -15.64 -8.81 11.74
C GLU A 28 -14.62 -8.98 12.88
N PHE A 29 -13.57 -9.78 12.68
CA PHE A 29 -12.51 -10.02 13.66
C PHE A 29 -11.40 -8.97 13.62
N TRP A 30 -11.27 -8.27 12.49
CA TRP A 30 -10.30 -7.21 12.30
C TRP A 30 -10.92 -6.05 11.54
N GLU A 31 -11.40 -5.10 12.33
CA GLU A 31 -12.28 -4.05 11.85
C GLU A 31 -11.56 -2.92 11.11
N SER A 32 -10.21 -2.86 11.09
CA SER A 32 -9.53 -1.74 10.41
C SER A 32 -8.08 -1.99 10.00
N ASN A 33 -7.75 -1.70 8.74
CA ASN A 33 -6.38 -1.51 8.29
C ASN A 33 -6.10 -0.02 8.06
N SER A 34 -4.85 0.42 8.18
CA SER A 34 -4.49 1.79 7.81
C SER A 34 -3.12 1.91 7.18
N PHE A 35 -2.93 2.97 6.40
CA PHE A 35 -1.63 3.36 5.88
C PHE A 35 -1.48 4.87 5.97
N THR A 36 -0.26 5.32 6.21
CA THR A 36 0.11 6.74 6.30
C THR A 36 1.05 7.07 5.17
N LEU A 37 0.80 8.18 4.51
CA LEU A 37 1.59 8.67 3.39
C LEU A 37 1.82 10.17 3.50
N THR A 38 2.94 10.64 2.97
CA THR A 38 3.20 12.06 2.76
C THR A 38 2.88 12.42 1.32
N VAL A 39 1.91 13.31 1.13
CA VAL A 39 1.56 13.92 -0.15
C VAL A 39 2.38 15.19 -0.33
N ASN A 40 3.02 15.32 -1.48
CA ASN A 40 3.83 16.50 -1.84
C ASN A 40 3.10 17.45 -2.82
N GLY A 41 2.05 16.96 -3.49
CA GLY A 41 1.28 17.71 -4.48
C GLY A 41 -0.02 18.27 -3.92
N GLU A 42 -0.62 19.21 -4.63
CA GLU A 42 -1.89 19.81 -4.19
C GLU A 42 -3.07 18.83 -4.26
N LEU A 43 -2.98 17.82 -5.13
CA LEU A 43 -4.00 16.80 -5.32
C LEU A 43 -3.37 15.42 -5.57
N THR A 44 -3.57 14.50 -4.62
CA THR A 44 -3.28 13.07 -4.80
C THR A 44 -4.57 12.28 -4.91
N LYS A 45 -4.67 11.43 -5.94
CA LYS A 45 -5.84 10.55 -6.15
C LYS A 45 -5.50 9.13 -5.73
N LEU A 46 -6.29 8.58 -4.81
CA LEU A 46 -6.24 7.18 -4.40
C LEU A 46 -7.39 6.42 -5.06
N TRP A 47 -7.08 5.41 -5.86
CA TRP A 47 -8.08 4.54 -6.45
C TRP A 47 -8.28 3.29 -5.60
N PHE A 48 -9.49 3.12 -5.06
CA PHE A 48 -9.89 1.94 -4.32
C PHE A 48 -10.53 0.90 -5.24
N ASP A 49 -10.09 -0.34 -5.12
CA ASP A 49 -10.77 -1.51 -5.67
C ASP A 49 -11.33 -2.32 -4.51
N ILE A 50 -12.67 -2.42 -4.49
CA ILE A 50 -13.43 -3.23 -3.55
C ILE A 50 -14.52 -3.99 -4.33
N PRO A 51 -14.95 -5.17 -3.85
CA PRO A 51 -16.12 -5.84 -4.34
C PRO A 51 -17.37 -4.93 -4.26
N THR A 52 -18.28 -5.14 -5.19
CA THR A 52 -19.57 -4.43 -5.18
C THR A 52 -20.36 -4.83 -3.94
N ARG A 53 -20.98 -3.84 -3.26
CA ARG A 53 -21.79 -4.03 -2.04
C ARG A 53 -20.99 -4.40 -0.78
N SER A 54 -19.67 -4.26 -0.77
CA SER A 54 -18.85 -4.46 0.44
C SER A 54 -19.13 -3.47 1.56
N GLN A 55 -19.60 -2.26 1.22
CA GLN A 55 -19.93 -1.18 2.16
C GLN A 55 -18.81 -0.82 3.14
N VAL A 56 -17.53 -1.00 2.78
CA VAL A 56 -16.41 -0.65 3.69
C VAL A 56 -16.41 0.83 4.04
N LYS A 57 -16.06 1.15 5.29
CA LYS A 57 -15.92 2.53 5.76
C LYS A 57 -14.50 3.00 5.47
N LEU A 58 -14.37 4.19 4.92
CA LEU A 58 -13.10 4.85 4.70
C LEU A 58 -13.05 6.12 5.55
N GLU A 59 -11.97 6.28 6.30
CA GLU A 59 -11.67 7.48 7.07
C GLU A 59 -10.31 8.03 6.64
N VAL A 60 -10.22 9.35 6.50
CA VAL A 60 -8.97 10.03 6.17
C VAL A 60 -8.73 11.13 7.19
N GLU A 61 -7.53 11.13 7.76
CA GLU A 61 -7.04 12.15 8.66
C GLU A 61 -5.90 12.94 8.01
N HIS A 62 -5.88 14.25 8.26
CA HIS A 62 -4.81 15.16 7.83
C HIS A 62 -4.53 16.16 8.95
N GLY A 63 -3.26 16.28 9.35
CA GLY A 63 -2.87 17.15 10.46
C GLY A 63 -3.57 16.83 11.79
N GLY A 64 -3.85 15.55 12.03
CA GLY A 64 -4.56 15.06 13.22
C GLY A 64 -6.07 15.35 13.26
N LYS A 65 -6.66 15.78 12.14
CA LYS A 65 -8.10 15.99 12.01
C LYS A 65 -8.68 15.08 10.94
N GLN A 66 -9.84 14.51 11.20
CA GLN A 66 -10.62 13.80 10.20
C GLN A 66 -11.08 14.78 9.11
N VAL A 67 -10.68 14.54 7.86
CA VAL A 67 -11.03 15.35 6.69
C VAL A 67 -12.00 14.66 5.74
N LEU A 68 -12.09 13.33 5.82
CA LEU A 68 -13.07 12.55 5.06
C LEU A 68 -13.56 11.37 5.89
N MET A 69 -14.86 11.08 5.78
CA MET A 69 -15.44 9.81 6.17
C MET A 69 -16.52 9.45 5.16
N THR A 70 -16.39 8.28 4.52
CA THR A 70 -17.31 7.84 3.48
C THR A 70 -17.45 6.33 3.50
N ARG A 71 -18.56 5.84 2.93
CA ARG A 71 -18.77 4.40 2.68
C ARG A 71 -18.54 4.12 1.21
N LEU A 72 -17.71 3.13 0.93
CA LEU A 72 -17.45 2.67 -0.42
C LEU A 72 -18.34 1.47 -0.73
N THR A 73 -19.22 1.62 -1.73
CA THR A 73 -20.13 0.55 -2.20
C THR A 73 -19.63 -0.12 -3.48
N SER A 74 -18.64 0.48 -4.13
CA SER A 74 -17.99 0.01 -5.36
C SER A 74 -16.63 0.67 -5.51
N ARG A 75 -15.86 0.23 -6.52
CA ARG A 75 -14.58 0.82 -6.93
C ARG A 75 -14.70 2.31 -7.20
N GLY A 76 -13.69 3.10 -6.85
CA GLY A 76 -13.68 4.53 -7.15
C GLY A 76 -12.49 5.30 -6.58
N PRO A 77 -12.29 6.55 -7.05
CA PRO A 77 -11.24 7.42 -6.56
C PRO A 77 -11.64 8.14 -5.27
N ILE A 78 -10.63 8.49 -4.48
CA ILE A 78 -10.69 9.39 -3.34
C ILE A 78 -9.60 10.43 -3.52
N ASP A 79 -9.99 11.69 -3.38
CA ASP A 79 -9.11 12.84 -3.57
C ASP A 79 -8.54 13.26 -2.21
N LEU A 80 -7.22 13.23 -2.09
CA LEU A 80 -6.46 13.83 -0.99
C LEU A 80 -6.03 15.22 -1.42
N ASN A 81 -6.67 16.24 -0.83
CA ASN A 81 -6.41 17.64 -1.15
C ASN A 81 -5.45 18.25 -0.12
N GLY A 82 -4.38 18.87 -0.62
CA GLY A 82 -3.36 19.51 0.20
C GLY A 82 -2.09 18.68 0.38
N VAL A 83 -1.06 19.35 0.88
CA VAL A 83 0.28 18.82 1.09
C VAL A 83 0.45 18.45 2.55
N GLY A 84 1.13 17.34 2.81
CA GLY A 84 1.50 16.89 4.15
C GLY A 84 1.15 15.43 4.40
N GLU A 85 1.08 15.06 5.67
CA GLU A 85 0.82 13.69 6.08
C GLU A 85 -0.69 13.39 6.11
N PHE A 86 -1.06 12.25 5.52
CA PHE A 86 -2.40 11.70 5.54
C PHE A 86 -2.37 10.28 6.09
N THR A 87 -3.28 9.99 7.02
CA THR A 87 -3.57 8.62 7.46
C THR A 87 -4.90 8.20 6.85
N VAL A 88 -4.89 7.08 6.14
CA VAL A 88 -6.06 6.50 5.49
C VAL A 88 -6.39 5.18 6.19
N THR A 89 -7.60 5.08 6.72
CA THR A 89 -8.09 3.92 7.44
C THR A 89 -9.24 3.29 6.66
N VAL A 90 -9.09 2.01 6.32
CA VAL A 90 -10.13 1.17 5.72
C VAL A 90 -10.68 0.28 6.81
N ALA A 91 -11.97 0.43 7.10
CA ALA A 91 -12.64 -0.27 8.18
C ALA A 91 -13.78 -1.17 7.69
N HIS A 92 -13.95 -2.28 8.39
CA HIS A 92 -15.13 -3.13 8.29
C HIS A 92 -16.37 -2.32 8.70
N ASP A 93 -17.47 -2.49 7.96
CA ASP A 93 -18.77 -1.89 8.30
C ASP A 93 -19.81 -3.01 8.43
N SER A 94 -19.87 -3.92 7.45
CA SER A 94 -20.90 -4.97 7.43
C SER A 94 -20.52 -6.29 6.75
N VAL A 95 -19.46 -6.34 5.95
CA VAL A 95 -19.08 -7.54 5.18
C VAL A 95 -17.57 -7.70 5.12
N ASP A 96 -17.10 -8.91 5.44
CA ASP A 96 -15.72 -9.36 5.18
C ASP A 96 -15.33 -9.09 3.73
N THR A 97 -14.28 -8.30 3.53
CA THR A 97 -13.95 -7.79 2.22
C THR A 97 -12.45 -7.63 2.02
N ASP A 98 -11.96 -8.17 0.91
CA ASP A 98 -10.67 -7.80 0.34
C ASP A 98 -10.75 -6.41 -0.28
N TRP A 99 -9.73 -5.59 -0.03
CA TRP A 99 -9.62 -4.26 -0.60
C TRP A 99 -8.22 -4.03 -1.13
N SER A 100 -8.14 -3.14 -2.10
CA SER A 100 -6.86 -2.55 -2.49
C SER A 100 -6.99 -1.06 -2.76
N CYS A 101 -5.89 -0.36 -2.54
CA CYS A 101 -5.74 1.05 -2.86
C CYS A 101 -4.46 1.22 -3.67
N ARG A 102 -4.50 2.07 -4.68
CA ARG A 102 -3.32 2.50 -5.43
C ARG A 102 -3.36 3.99 -5.71
N VAL A 103 -2.20 4.63 -5.76
CA VAL A 103 -2.11 6.03 -6.20
C VAL A 103 -2.27 6.10 -7.72
N THR A 104 -3.02 7.09 -8.20
CA THR A 104 -3.20 7.37 -9.63
C THR A 104 -2.82 8.79 -10.04
N SER A 105 -2.29 9.62 -9.13
CA SER A 105 -1.80 10.98 -9.44
C SER A 105 -0.37 11.00 -9.98
N SER A 106 0.01 12.13 -10.59
CA SER A 106 1.33 12.37 -11.20
C SER A 106 2.49 12.53 -10.22
N GLU A 107 2.21 12.96 -8.99
CA GLU A 107 3.21 13.00 -7.93
C GLU A 107 3.06 11.78 -7.02
N GLU A 108 4.18 11.08 -6.80
CA GLU A 108 4.25 9.85 -6.03
C GLU A 108 4.35 10.18 -4.53
N PRO A 109 3.34 9.83 -3.71
CA PRO A 109 3.42 10.05 -2.28
C PRO A 109 4.39 9.05 -1.64
N VAL A 110 4.98 9.46 -0.53
CA VAL A 110 5.93 8.63 0.22
C VAL A 110 5.18 7.84 1.29
N LEU A 111 5.19 6.52 1.22
CA LEU A 111 4.60 5.66 2.25
C LEU A 111 5.43 5.75 3.54
N LYS A 112 4.77 6.09 4.65
CA LYS A 112 5.39 6.30 5.97
C LYS A 112 5.08 5.20 6.97
N LYS A 113 3.91 4.58 6.86
CA LYS A 113 3.47 3.56 7.82
C LYS A 113 2.39 2.69 7.21
N VAL A 114 2.37 1.43 7.60
CA VAL A 114 1.27 0.49 7.34
C VAL A 114 0.91 -0.18 8.66
N LYS A 115 -0.38 -0.19 8.99
CA LYS A 115 -0.96 -1.02 10.04
C LYS A 115 -1.93 -1.98 9.37
N GLY A 116 -1.68 -3.27 9.51
CA GLY A 116 -2.50 -4.31 8.90
C GLY A 116 -2.76 -5.45 9.85
N PHE A 117 -3.57 -6.39 9.38
CA PHE A 117 -3.69 -7.73 9.95
C PHE A 117 -3.45 -8.74 8.83
N ALA A 118 -2.79 -9.82 9.19
CA ALA A 118 -2.65 -10.98 8.33
C ALA A 118 -2.81 -12.24 9.18
N ASP A 119 -3.24 -13.32 8.55
CA ASP A 119 -3.32 -14.66 9.13
C ASP A 119 -2.89 -15.72 8.09
N THR A 120 -2.95 -16.99 8.48
CA THR A 120 -2.61 -18.12 7.60
C THR A 120 -3.53 -18.28 6.37
N LEU A 121 -4.69 -17.61 6.35
CA LEU A 121 -5.65 -17.63 5.24
C LEU A 121 -5.51 -16.42 4.31
N PHE A 122 -5.00 -15.28 4.79
CA PHE A 122 -4.79 -14.10 3.98
C PHE A 122 -3.56 -13.28 4.39
N ALA A 123 -2.71 -13.01 3.40
CA ALA A 123 -1.56 -12.13 3.54
C ALA A 123 -1.95 -10.67 3.32
N PHE A 124 -1.25 -9.76 4.00
CA PHE A 124 -1.32 -8.33 3.73
C PHE A 124 -0.20 -7.93 2.77
N ARG A 125 -0.49 -7.11 1.76
CA ARG A 125 0.51 -6.69 0.77
C ARG A 125 0.61 -5.18 0.67
N PHE A 126 1.82 -4.66 0.55
CA PHE A 126 2.02 -3.27 0.16
C PHE A 126 3.28 -3.08 -0.67
N THR A 127 3.19 -2.12 -1.57
CA THR A 127 4.23 -1.70 -2.50
C THR A 127 4.58 -0.25 -2.21
N PHE A 128 5.87 0.06 -2.18
CA PHE A 128 6.38 1.41 -2.02
C PHE A 128 7.58 1.66 -2.93
N ALA A 129 7.84 2.93 -3.23
CA ALA A 129 9.04 3.39 -3.91
C ALA A 129 9.96 4.12 -2.93
N THR A 130 11.27 4.01 -3.13
CA THR A 130 12.30 4.66 -2.31
C THR A 130 13.55 4.92 -3.12
N GLU A 131 14.21 6.06 -2.90
CA GLU A 131 15.55 6.32 -3.42
C GLU A 131 16.65 5.91 -2.42
N LYS A 132 16.29 5.62 -1.16
CA LYS A 132 17.24 5.14 -0.15
C LYS A 132 17.81 3.78 -0.52
N ASP A 133 19.12 3.63 -0.38
CA ASP A 133 19.83 2.37 -0.56
C ASP A 133 20.91 2.17 0.54
N PRO A 134 20.76 1.22 1.46
CA PRO A 134 19.58 0.36 1.60
C PRO A 134 18.40 1.10 2.24
N ALA A 135 17.17 0.77 1.82
CA ALA A 135 15.98 1.13 2.57
C ALA A 135 15.68 0.06 3.62
N LYS A 136 15.29 0.46 4.82
CA LYS A 136 15.00 -0.46 5.94
C LYS A 136 13.61 -0.22 6.47
N TRP A 137 12.90 -1.29 6.80
CA TRP A 137 11.57 -1.24 7.40
C TRP A 137 11.54 -2.07 8.67
N ARG A 138 11.06 -1.47 9.76
CA ARG A 138 10.84 -2.16 11.03
C ARG A 138 9.40 -2.61 11.13
N PHE A 139 9.21 -3.85 11.50
CA PHE A 139 7.95 -4.48 11.82
C PHE A 139 7.77 -4.61 13.33
N GLN A 140 6.56 -4.37 13.79
CA GLN A 140 6.09 -4.65 15.15
C GLN A 140 4.88 -5.57 15.03
N TYR A 141 4.86 -6.67 15.77
CA TYR A 141 3.85 -7.71 15.69
C TYR A 141 3.72 -8.43 17.06
N PRO A 142 2.60 -9.12 17.33
CA PRO A 142 2.40 -9.91 18.54
C PRO A 142 3.43 -11.02 18.68
N ARG A 143 3.84 -11.34 19.91
CA ARG A 143 4.87 -12.38 20.17
C ARG A 143 4.36 -13.79 19.90
N GLU A 144 3.05 -13.95 19.94
CA GLU A 144 2.31 -15.20 19.76
C GLU A 144 2.10 -15.58 18.29
N ALA A 145 2.53 -14.75 17.34
CA ALA A 145 2.42 -15.02 15.91
C ALA A 145 3.79 -14.90 15.22
N THR A 146 4.11 -15.86 14.36
CA THR A 146 5.33 -15.84 13.55
C THR A 146 4.98 -15.34 12.15
N PHE A 147 5.69 -14.30 11.71
CA PHE A 147 5.46 -13.66 10.41
C PHE A 147 6.66 -13.82 9.51
N ILE A 148 6.40 -14.20 8.26
CA ILE A 148 7.36 -14.10 7.17
C ILE A 148 6.97 -12.91 6.29
N VAL A 149 7.96 -12.07 5.98
CA VAL A 149 7.83 -11.05 4.95
C VAL A 149 8.50 -11.56 3.68
N LYS A 150 7.72 -11.68 2.61
CA LYS A 150 8.24 -11.95 1.28
C LYS A 150 8.48 -10.63 0.57
N GLN A 151 9.72 -10.37 0.19
CA GLN A 151 10.15 -9.19 -0.53
C GLN A 151 10.32 -9.52 -2.02
N THR A 152 9.75 -8.66 -2.87
CA THR A 152 9.96 -8.70 -4.33
C THR A 152 10.20 -7.30 -4.87
N ALA A 153 10.99 -7.18 -5.93
CA ALA A 153 11.24 -5.93 -6.64
C ALA A 153 11.38 -6.18 -8.15
N PRO A 154 11.05 -5.20 -9.01
CA PRO A 154 11.35 -5.28 -10.43
C PRO A 154 12.85 -5.53 -10.68
N GLY A 155 13.18 -6.52 -11.48
CA GLY A 155 14.58 -6.89 -11.78
C GLY A 155 15.24 -7.82 -10.76
N MET A 156 14.58 -8.14 -9.64
CA MET A 156 15.04 -9.19 -8.72
C MET A 156 14.82 -10.57 -9.36
N SER A 157 15.81 -11.47 -9.27
CA SER A 157 15.76 -12.81 -9.86
C SER A 157 14.93 -13.82 -9.05
N GLY A 158 14.27 -13.37 -7.97
CA GLY A 158 13.51 -14.23 -7.08
C GLY A 158 12.72 -13.45 -6.03
N VAL A 159 12.34 -14.18 -4.99
CA VAL A 159 11.66 -13.66 -3.80
C VAL A 159 12.63 -13.81 -2.63
N GLU A 160 12.85 -12.73 -1.89
CA GLU A 160 13.58 -12.79 -0.62
C GLU A 160 12.59 -13.03 0.53
N PHE A 161 12.98 -13.88 1.46
CA PHE A 161 12.17 -14.23 2.63
C PHE A 161 12.86 -13.71 3.88
N ASN A 162 12.13 -12.97 4.69
CA ASN A 162 12.58 -12.48 5.98
C ASN A 162 11.67 -13.05 7.05
N ASP A 163 12.20 -13.94 7.88
CA ASP A 163 11.54 -14.34 9.11
C ASP A 163 11.67 -13.19 10.12
N LEU A 164 10.54 -12.68 10.60
CA LEU A 164 10.56 -11.55 11.52
C LEU A 164 11.06 -11.95 12.91
N ASP A 165 11.00 -13.23 13.29
CA ASP A 165 11.56 -13.72 14.56
C ASP A 165 13.09 -13.60 14.59
N ASP A 166 13.75 -13.84 13.45
CA ASP A 166 15.20 -13.64 13.29
C ASP A 166 15.56 -12.15 13.31
N SER A 167 14.76 -11.32 12.63
CA SER A 167 14.97 -9.88 12.59
C SER A 167 13.66 -9.14 12.29
N PRO A 168 13.22 -8.20 13.17
CA PRO A 168 12.06 -7.36 12.89
C PRO A 168 12.35 -6.28 11.84
N ILE A 169 13.56 -6.27 11.25
CA ILE A 169 13.96 -5.30 10.22
C ILE A 169 14.16 -6.03 8.90
N VAL A 170 13.41 -5.59 7.88
CA VAL A 170 13.56 -6.00 6.49
C VAL A 170 14.39 -4.96 5.76
N THR A 171 15.40 -5.39 5.00
CA THR A 171 16.33 -4.53 4.27
C THR A 171 16.16 -4.71 2.76
N CYS A 172 15.95 -3.60 2.07
CA CYS A 172 15.79 -3.51 0.62
C CYS A 172 17.03 -2.86 0.01
N VAL A 173 17.68 -3.54 -0.93
CA VAL A 173 18.91 -3.07 -1.58
C VAL A 173 18.63 -2.66 -3.03
N GLY A 174 19.24 -1.56 -3.47
CA GLY A 174 19.22 -1.09 -4.86
C GLY A 174 18.24 0.04 -5.18
N GLY A 175 17.60 0.63 -4.16
CA GLY A 175 16.55 1.64 -4.36
C GLY A 175 15.41 1.16 -5.28
N GLY A 176 14.52 2.05 -5.68
CA GLY A 176 13.40 1.73 -6.56
C GLY A 176 12.18 1.21 -5.81
N ARG A 177 11.53 0.18 -6.37
CA ARG A 177 10.20 -0.28 -5.92
C ARG A 177 10.27 -1.65 -5.28
N PHE A 178 9.71 -1.76 -4.09
CA PHE A 178 9.64 -3.01 -3.33
C PHE A 178 8.19 -3.32 -2.99
N THR A 179 7.85 -4.60 -3.06
CA THR A 179 6.58 -5.15 -2.57
C THR A 179 6.88 -6.08 -1.41
N PHE A 180 6.20 -5.84 -0.29
CA PHE A 180 6.15 -6.74 0.84
C PHE A 180 4.83 -7.49 0.85
N GLU A 181 4.91 -8.80 0.99
CA GLU A 181 3.80 -9.66 1.39
C GLU A 181 4.07 -10.16 2.81
N VAL A 182 3.24 -9.73 3.74
CA VAL A 182 3.28 -10.08 5.16
C VAL A 182 2.36 -11.27 5.37
N ALA A 183 2.92 -12.43 5.67
CA ALA A 183 2.20 -13.69 5.80
C ALA A 183 2.63 -14.43 7.07
N PRO A 184 1.72 -14.67 8.02
CA PRO A 184 1.97 -15.55 9.15
C PRO A 184 2.23 -16.98 8.72
N THR A 185 3.13 -17.66 9.43
CA THR A 185 3.34 -19.11 9.31
C THR A 185 2.49 -19.89 10.30
N ASP A 186 2.13 -19.28 11.42
CA ASP A 186 1.21 -19.81 12.43
C ASP A 186 0.34 -18.68 13.00
N GLY A 187 -0.94 -18.97 13.25
CA GLY A 187 -1.92 -18.02 13.76
C GLY A 187 -2.21 -16.83 12.83
N GLY A 188 -2.36 -15.65 13.44
CA GLY A 188 -2.64 -14.39 12.78
C GLY A 188 -2.55 -13.23 13.76
N GLY A 189 -2.36 -12.02 13.26
CA GLY A 189 -2.19 -10.87 14.13
C GLY A 189 -2.06 -9.53 13.41
N GLN A 190 -2.21 -8.48 14.20
CA GLN A 190 -1.91 -7.12 13.78
C GLN A 190 -0.40 -6.98 13.55
N PHE A 191 0.00 -6.19 12.56
CA PHE A 191 1.36 -5.70 12.47
C PHE A 191 1.39 -4.19 12.20
N VAL A 192 2.52 -3.57 12.51
CA VAL A 192 2.87 -2.20 12.10
C VAL A 192 4.21 -2.24 11.39
N ALA A 193 4.26 -1.73 10.17
CA ALA A 193 5.48 -1.57 9.39
C ALA A 193 5.77 -0.09 9.17
N GLN A 194 7.01 0.35 9.41
CA GLN A 194 7.45 1.72 9.16
C GLN A 194 8.93 1.78 8.74
N PRO A 195 9.34 2.75 7.90
CA PRO A 195 10.75 2.96 7.57
C PRO A 195 11.61 3.20 8.82
N VAL A 196 12.84 2.69 8.80
CA VAL A 196 13.89 3.06 9.76
C VAL A 196 14.71 4.19 9.12
N GLU A 197 14.94 5.26 9.87
CA GLU A 197 15.80 6.37 9.42
C GLU A 197 17.27 5.99 9.40
#